data_AF-A0A2C5YVJ8-F1
#
_entry.id   AF-A0A2C5YVJ8-F1
#
_cell.length_a   1.000
_cell.length_b   1.000
_cell.length_c   1.000
_cell.angle_alpha   90.00
_cell.angle_beta   90.00
_cell.angle_gamma   90.00
#
_symmetry.space_group_name_H-M   'P 1'
#
loop_
_entity.id
_entity.type
_entity.pdbx_description
1 polymer ?
#
loop_
_entity_poly.entity_id
_entity_poly.type
_entity_poly.pdbx_seq_one_letter_code
_entity_poly.pdbx_strand_id
1 'polypeptide(L)'
;MSSEDRIGTNDYVSRQGDKAQVPVQSDEARVEDGIDENMADTDEQLARDDAEAIDKSNMMKERTRHAKPSGGYREPGDEEGIPVDD
;
A
#
# COMPACT_ATOMS: atom_id res chain seq x y z
N MET A 1 -32.99 25.87 15.75
CA MET A 1 -31.88 24.90 15.83
C MET A 1 -31.47 24.65 14.39
N SER A 2 -30.66 25.50 13.77
CA SER A 2 -29.24 25.72 14.03
C SER A 2 -28.46 24.42 14.00
N SER A 3 -27.46 24.43 13.12
CA SER A 3 -26.16 23.77 13.24
C SER A 3 -26.06 22.29 12.80
N GLU A 4 -25.16 22.08 11.84
CA GLU A 4 -24.38 20.86 11.55
C GLU A 4 -24.91 19.78 10.59
N ASP A 5 -25.07 20.15 9.32
CA ASP A 5 -24.49 19.34 8.23
C ASP A 5 -22.99 19.65 8.19
N ARG A 6 -22.17 18.93 8.97
CA ARG A 6 -20.71 19.02 8.83
C ARG A 6 -20.31 18.20 7.62
N ILE A 7 -20.40 18.83 6.45
CA ILE A 7 -19.61 18.45 5.28
C ILE A 7 -18.16 18.41 5.77
N GLY A 8 -17.54 17.22 5.72
CA GLY A 8 -16.20 16.98 6.23
C GLY A 8 -15.23 17.94 5.57
N THR A 9 -14.58 18.79 6.37
CA THR A 9 -13.54 19.64 5.84
C THR A 9 -12.36 18.74 5.47
N ASN A 10 -12.09 18.62 4.17
CA ASN A 10 -10.89 17.98 3.59
C ASN A 10 -9.65 18.83 3.90
N ASP A 11 -9.43 19.18 5.18
CA ASP A 11 -8.41 20.12 5.65
C ASP A 11 -6.97 19.60 5.45
N TYR A 12 -6.82 18.37 4.96
CA TYR A 12 -5.55 17.73 4.65
C TYR A 12 -5.26 17.65 3.14
N VAL A 13 -5.54 18.73 2.41
CA VAL A 13 -4.96 18.96 1.06
C VAL A 13 -4.03 20.16 1.19
N SER A 14 -2.73 19.97 0.90
CA SER A 14 -1.70 20.99 1.13
C SER A 14 -2.09 22.35 0.54
N ARG A 15 -1.79 23.41 1.30
CA ARG A 15 -2.10 24.79 0.93
C ARG A 15 -1.37 25.17 -0.37
N GLN A 16 -1.97 26.04 -1.17
CA GLN A 16 -1.39 26.60 -2.41
C GLN A 16 -0.07 27.34 -2.11
N GLY A 17 1.04 26.62 -2.08
CA GLY A 17 2.36 27.15 -1.76
C GLY A 17 3.42 26.07 -1.63
N ASP A 18 3.04 24.92 -1.06
CA ASP A 18 3.95 23.79 -0.81
C ASP A 18 3.80 22.73 -1.91
N LYS A 19 4.11 23.11 -3.16
CA LYS A 19 3.96 22.26 -4.36
C LYS A 19 4.93 21.08 -4.45
N ALA A 20 5.82 20.90 -3.48
CA ALA A 20 6.45 19.59 -3.25
C ALA A 20 5.45 18.68 -2.53
N GLN A 21 4.24 18.57 -3.09
CA GLN A 21 3.09 17.96 -2.46
C GLN A 21 3.10 16.48 -2.80
N VAL A 22 3.43 15.65 -1.81
CA VAL A 22 3.13 14.21 -1.87
C VAL A 22 1.65 14.08 -2.24
N PRO A 23 1.29 13.36 -3.32
CA PRO A 23 -0.10 13.22 -3.71
C PRO A 23 -0.83 12.43 -2.61
N VAL A 24 -1.69 13.12 -1.88
CA VAL A 24 -2.58 12.51 -0.89
C VAL A 24 -4.00 12.47 -1.45
N GLN A 25 -4.69 11.36 -1.24
CA GLN A 25 -6.09 11.22 -1.61
C GLN A 25 -6.96 11.89 -0.52
N SER A 26 -8.07 12.49 -0.94
CA SER A 26 -9.07 13.05 -0.02
C SER A 26 -9.80 11.93 0.74
N ASP A 27 -10.25 12.21 1.96
CA ASP A 27 -10.93 11.21 2.80
C ASP A 27 -12.26 10.73 2.18
N GLU A 28 -12.93 11.61 1.42
CA GLU A 28 -14.17 11.30 0.70
C GLU A 28 -13.94 10.64 -0.66
N ALA A 29 -12.68 10.50 -1.09
CA ALA A 29 -12.37 9.84 -2.35
C ALA A 29 -12.72 8.36 -2.24
N ARG A 30 -13.68 7.90 -3.06
CA ARG A 30 -14.00 6.48 -3.18
C ARG A 30 -12.76 5.74 -3.70
N VAL A 31 -12.24 4.84 -2.88
CA VAL A 31 -11.21 3.90 -3.28
C VAL A 31 -11.90 2.63 -3.76
N GLU A 32 -11.40 2.07 -4.86
CA GLU A 32 -11.86 0.78 -5.34
C GLU A 32 -11.55 -0.28 -4.27
N ASP A 33 -12.58 -0.99 -3.84
CA ASP A 33 -12.38 -2.15 -2.99
C ASP A 33 -11.78 -3.27 -3.84
N GLY A 34 -10.73 -3.91 -3.34
CA GLY A 34 -10.07 -5.04 -4.02
C GLY A 34 -10.90 -6.32 -3.98
N ILE A 35 -12.09 -6.26 -3.40
CA ILE A 35 -12.98 -7.37 -3.12
C ILE A 35 -14.27 -7.22 -3.95
N ASP A 36 -14.66 -8.28 -4.66
CA ASP A 36 -15.98 -8.36 -5.29
C ASP A 36 -17.02 -8.78 -4.23
N GLU A 37 -17.88 -7.84 -3.83
CA GLU A 37 -18.93 -8.02 -2.82
C GLU A 37 -19.85 -9.22 -3.12
N ASN A 38 -20.08 -9.55 -4.40
CA ASN A 38 -20.97 -10.64 -4.79
C ASN A 38 -20.31 -12.01 -4.65
N MET A 39 -18.98 -12.04 -4.60
CA MET A 39 -18.20 -13.26 -4.54
C MET A 39 -17.66 -13.51 -3.13
N ALA A 40 -17.37 -12.45 -2.38
CA ALA A 40 -16.67 -12.50 -1.10
C ALA A 40 -17.35 -13.41 -0.05
N ASP A 41 -18.69 -13.44 0.01
CA ASP A 41 -19.46 -14.20 1.00
C ASP A 41 -20.08 -15.48 0.40
N THR A 42 -19.37 -16.13 -0.53
CA THR A 42 -19.84 -17.35 -1.18
C THR A 42 -19.15 -18.60 -0.65
N ASP A 43 -19.87 -19.72 -0.63
CA ASP A 43 -19.30 -21.04 -0.28
C ASP A 43 -18.11 -21.43 -1.18
N GLU A 44 -18.07 -20.93 -2.43
CA GLU A 44 -16.96 -21.16 -3.35
C GLU A 44 -15.67 -20.48 -2.86
N GLN A 45 -15.76 -19.24 -2.36
CA GLN A 45 -14.59 -18.55 -1.79
C GLN A 45 -14.10 -19.26 -0.54
N LEU A 46 -15.00 -19.67 0.36
CA LEU A 46 -14.60 -20.39 1.57
C LEU A 46 -13.83 -21.70 1.24
N ALA A 47 -14.30 -22.46 0.25
CA ALA A 47 -13.62 -23.68 -0.17
C ALA A 47 -12.25 -23.41 -0.80
N ARG A 48 -12.08 -22.30 -1.52
CA ARG A 48 -10.80 -21.87 -2.08
C ARG A 48 -9.85 -21.44 -0.96
N ASP A 49 -10.31 -20.60 -0.04
CA ASP A 49 -9.55 -20.14 1.11
C ASP A 49 -9.04 -21.30 1.96
N ASP A 50 -9.89 -22.31 2.23
CA ASP A 50 -9.48 -23.50 2.98
C ASP A 50 -8.36 -24.29 2.29
N ALA A 51 -8.41 -24.37 0.95
CA ALA A 51 -7.37 -25.04 0.17
C ALA A 51 -6.06 -24.23 0.17
N GLU A 52 -6.15 -22.91 -0.02
CA GLU A 52 -5.00 -22.00 -0.05
C GLU A 52 -4.35 -21.85 1.33
N ALA A 53 -5.13 -21.82 2.41
CA ALA A 53 -4.62 -21.71 3.79
C ALA A 53 -3.70 -22.87 4.19
N ILE A 54 -3.92 -24.05 3.60
CA ILE A 54 -3.09 -25.24 3.83
C ILE A 54 -1.92 -25.31 2.82
N ASP A 55 -2.03 -24.61 1.68
CA ASP A 55 -0.99 -24.62 0.66
C ASP A 55 0.27 -23.85 1.09
N LYS A 56 1.34 -24.60 1.33
CA LYS A 56 2.66 -24.06 1.69
C LYS A 56 3.48 -23.64 0.48
N SER A 57 3.00 -23.84 -0.75
CA SER A 57 3.76 -23.51 -1.96
C SER A 57 4.05 -22.01 -2.08
N ASN A 58 3.12 -21.18 -1.62
CA ASN A 58 3.25 -19.72 -1.56
C ASN A 58 3.99 -19.23 -0.30
N MET A 59 4.42 -20.14 0.58
CA MET A 59 5.22 -19.79 1.75
C MET A 59 6.72 -19.81 1.43
N MET A 60 7.46 -18.88 2.05
CA MET A 60 8.91 -18.92 2.08
C MET A 60 9.39 -20.25 2.71
N LYS A 61 10.26 -20.98 1.99
CA LYS A 61 10.76 -22.29 2.43
C LYS A 61 11.73 -22.22 3.60
N GLU A 62 12.36 -21.07 3.81
CA GLU A 62 13.42 -20.86 4.79
C GLU A 62 13.17 -19.66 5.69
N ARG A 63 13.85 -19.62 6.83
CA ARG A 63 13.75 -18.52 7.80
C ARG A 63 14.65 -17.37 7.36
N THR A 64 14.11 -16.16 7.33
CA THR A 64 14.88 -14.93 7.02
C THR A 64 15.66 -14.38 8.22
N ARG A 65 15.41 -14.89 9.44
CA ARG A 65 16.08 -14.37 10.65
C ARG A 65 17.57 -14.71 10.60
N HIS A 66 18.41 -13.67 10.69
CA HIS A 66 19.88 -13.75 10.55
C HIS A 66 20.39 -14.14 9.16
N ALA A 67 19.53 -14.25 8.14
CA ALA A 67 19.97 -14.44 6.77
C ALA A 67 20.73 -13.19 6.30
N LYS A 68 21.91 -13.38 5.69
CA LYS A 68 22.63 -12.26 5.08
C LYS A 68 21.87 -11.82 3.82
N PRO A 69 21.71 -10.52 3.57
CA PRO A 69 21.09 -10.05 2.34
C PRO A 69 21.92 -10.53 1.14
N SER A 70 21.23 -10.96 0.08
CA SER A 70 21.86 -11.25 -1.21
C SER A 70 22.47 -9.95 -1.74
N GLY A 71 23.80 -9.89 -1.86
CA GLY A 71 24.53 -8.71 -2.34
C GLY A 71 25.31 -7.94 -1.27
N GLY A 72 25.11 -8.24 0.02
CA GLY A 72 25.73 -7.49 1.11
C GLY A 72 25.32 -6.01 1.14
N TYR A 73 25.72 -5.28 2.17
CA TYR A 73 25.62 -3.82 2.16
C TYR A 73 26.89 -3.28 1.51
N ARG A 74 26.74 -2.51 0.42
CA ARG A 74 27.82 -1.78 -0.23
C ARG A 74 27.42 -0.31 -0.30
N GLU A 75 28.36 0.57 0.02
CA GLU A 75 28.18 2.01 -0.14
C GLU A 75 28.04 2.34 -1.64
N PRO A 76 27.11 3.24 -2.03
CA PRO A 76 27.03 3.73 -3.39
C PRO A 76 28.37 4.29 -3.86
N GLY A 77 28.74 4.08 -5.13
CA GLY A 77 29.91 4.74 -5.72
C GLY A 77 29.75 6.26 -5.78
N ASP A 78 30.85 6.98 -6.02
CA ASP A 78 30.88 8.45 -6.01
C ASP A 78 29.85 9.10 -6.97
N GLU A 79 29.45 8.38 -8.02
CA GLU A 79 28.51 8.84 -9.05
C GLU A 79 27.15 8.11 -8.98
N GLU A 80 27.00 7.13 -8.09
CA GLU A 80 25.80 6.28 -7.99
C GLU A 80 24.70 7.01 -7.19
N GLY A 81 23.58 7.32 -7.86
CA GLY A 81 22.44 8.02 -7.26
C GLY A 81 22.51 9.55 -7.37
N ILE A 82 23.56 10.09 -7.99
CA ILE A 82 23.61 11.51 -8.36
C ILE A 82 22.91 11.67 -9.72
N PRO A 83 21.91 12.56 -9.88
CA PRO A 83 21.30 12.84 -11.17
C PRO A 83 22.34 13.46 -12.12
N VAL A 84 22.38 12.98 -13.37
CA VAL A 84 23.11 13.64 -14.45
C VAL A 84 22.25 14.76 -15.02
N ASP A 85 22.77 15.98 -14.99
CA ASP A 85 22.18 17.11 -15.72
C ASP A 85 22.43 16.92 -17.22
N ASP A 86 21.36 16.87 -18.02
CA ASP A 86 21.35 16.87 -19.50
C ASP A 86 21.41 18.31 -20.06
#